data_AF-A0A2A6NAY6-F1
#
_entry.id   AF-A0A2A6NAY6-F1
#
_cell.length_a   1.000
_cell.length_b   1.000
_cell.length_c   1.000
_cell.angle_alpha   90.00
_cell.angle_beta   90.00
_cell.angle_gamma   90.00
#
_symmetry.space_group_name_H-M   'P 1'
#
loop_
_entity.id
_entity.type
_entity.pdbx_description
1 polymer ?
#
loop_
_entity_poly.entity_id
_entity_poly.type
_entity_poly.pdbx_seq_one_letter_code
_entity_poly.pdbx_strand_id
1 'polypeptide(L)' 'MIDAPPPQARFIVRRGSSDWMVYDRKLKGPAQLRKDGRFAERLTKEEAERIKQSLTKSRRDDDT' A
#
# COMPACT_ATOMS: atom_id res chain seq x y z
N MET A 1 -3.29 28.29 -10.76
CA MET A 1 -3.82 27.07 -10.10
C MET A 1 -2.79 25.98 -10.31
N ILE A 2 -1.99 25.64 -9.28
CA ILE A 2 -1.09 24.49 -9.36
C ILE A 2 -1.91 23.29 -8.91
N ASP A 3 -2.41 22.51 -9.86
CA ASP A 3 -2.90 21.16 -9.60
C ASP A 3 -1.68 20.36 -9.15
N ALA A 4 -1.46 20.27 -7.83
CA ALA A 4 -0.47 19.35 -7.31
C ALA A 4 -0.88 17.97 -7.83
N PRO A 5 0.02 17.23 -8.54
CA PRO A 5 -0.34 15.94 -9.09
C PRO A 5 -0.95 15.11 -7.95
N PRO A 6 -2.10 14.44 -8.20
CA PRO A 6 -2.84 13.77 -7.15
C PRO A 6 -1.86 12.92 -6.35
N PRO A 7 -1.91 13.00 -5.01
CA PRO A 7 -0.89 12.41 -4.14
C PRO A 7 -0.67 10.97 -4.58
N GLN A 8 0.49 10.73 -5.20
CA GLN A 8 0.75 9.45 -5.84
C GLN A 8 0.63 8.38 -4.77
N ALA A 9 -0.25 7.40 -4.99
CA ALA A 9 -0.53 6.37 -4.00
C ALA A 9 0.79 5.71 -3.57
N ARG A 10 1.15 5.89 -2.30
CA ARG A 10 2.37 5.33 -1.71
C ARG A 10 2.38 3.81 -1.81
N PHE A 11 1.21 3.20 -1.68
CA PHE A 11 0.99 1.77 -1.72
C PHE A 11 0.34 1.38 -3.06
N ILE A 12 0.94 0.42 -3.76
CA ILE A 12 0.44 -0.10 -5.03
C ILE A 12 0.35 -1.62 -4.96
N VAL A 13 -0.65 -2.21 -5.61
CA VAL A 13 -0.74 -3.68 -5.71
C VAL A 13 0.12 -4.13 -6.89
N ARG A 14 1.09 -5.01 -6.62
CA ARG A 14 1.94 -5.65 -7.64
C ARG A 14 1.75 -7.15 -7.59
N ARG A 15 1.71 -7.77 -8.77
CA ARG A 15 1.79 -9.23 -8.91
C ARG A 15 3.27 -9.64 -8.90
N GLY A 16 3.62 -10.58 -8.02
CA GLY A 16 4.89 -11.30 -8.03
C GLY A 16 4.85 -12.49 -8.98
N SER A 17 5.70 -13.50 -8.75
CA SER A 17 5.80 -14.69 -9.62
C SER A 17 4.56 -15.58 -9.55
N SER A 18 4.03 -15.82 -8.34
CA SER A 18 2.83 -16.66 -8.12
C SER A 18 1.78 -15.99 -7.24
N ASP A 19 2.17 -14.92 -6.53
CA ASP A 19 1.33 -14.25 -5.55
C ASP A 19 1.19 -12.75 -5.83
N TRP A 20 0.36 -12.06 -5.07
CA TRP A 20 0.23 -10.62 -5.06
C TRP A 20 0.88 -10.03 -3.81
N MET A 21 1.28 -8.75 -3.91
CA MET A 21 1.83 -7.99 -2.80
C MET A 21 1.39 -6.54 -2.89
N VAL A 22 1.36 -5.86 -1.74
CA VAL A 22 1.28 -4.40 -1.71
C VAL A 22 2.70 -3.88 -1.65
N TYR A 23 3.12 -3.14 -2.66
CA TYR A 23 4.42 -2.51 -2.76
C TYR A 23 4.35 -1.09 -2.18
N ASP A 24 5.20 -0.77 -1.22
CA ASP A 24 5.38 0.56 -0.68
C ASP A 24 6.50 1.27 -1.45
N ARG A 25 6.15 2.31 -2.20
CA ARG A 25 7.11 3.11 -2.98
C ARG A 25 8.14 3.81 -2.10
N LYS A 26 7.83 4.09 -0.84
CA LYS A 26 8.74 4.72 0.12
C LYS A 26 9.76 3.73 0.67
N LEU A 27 9.33 2.50 0.98
CA LEU A 27 10.22 1.42 1.43
C LEU A 27 10.93 0.72 0.27
N LYS A 28 10.50 0.96 -0.97
CA LYS A 28 10.98 0.29 -2.20
C LYS A 28 10.90 -1.24 -2.09
N GLY A 29 9.85 -1.73 -1.44
CA GLY A 29 9.67 -3.14 -1.11
C GLY A 29 8.22 -3.46 -0.76
N PRO A 30 7.92 -4.68 -0.30
CA PRO A 30 6.60 -5.01 0.18
C PRO A 30 6.25 -4.13 1.39
N ALA A 31 5.01 -3.64 1.43
CA ALA A 31 4.50 -2.76 2.46
C ALA A 31 4.44 -3.51 3.79
N GLN A 32 4.90 -2.89 4.86
CA GLN A 32 4.80 -3.49 6.18
C GLN A 32 3.38 -3.27 6.72
N LEU A 33 2.68 -4.35 7.09
CA LEU A 33 1.29 -4.27 7.54
C LEU A 33 1.15 -3.62 8.91
N ARG A 34 2.17 -3.78 9.77
CA ARG A 34 2.26 -3.21 11.11
C ARG A 34 3.72 -2.83 11.38
N LYS A 35 3.95 -1.92 12.33
CA LYS A 35 5.28 -1.65 12.89
C LYS A 35 5.78 -2.97 13.49
N ASP A 36 6.83 -3.56 12.93
CA ASP A 36 7.37 -4.90 13.27
C ASP A 36 6.50 -6.11 12.85
N GLY A 37 5.53 -5.89 11.97
CA GLY A 37 4.66 -6.95 11.46
C GLY A 37 5.19 -7.62 10.19
N ARG A 38 4.40 -8.60 9.73
CA ARG A 38 4.60 -9.26 8.43
C ARG A 38 4.48 -8.26 7.28
N PHE A 39 5.25 -8.50 6.22
CA PHE A 39 5.12 -7.82 4.95
C PHE A 39 3.86 -8.23 4.19
N ALA A 40 3.31 -7.29 3.43
CA ALA A 40 2.14 -7.47 2.58
C ALA A 40 2.51 -8.21 1.30
N GLU A 41 3.04 -9.42 1.43
CA GLU A 41 3.46 -10.32 0.35
C GLU A 41 2.75 -11.67 0.46
N ARG A 42 2.80 -12.46 -0.61
CA ARG A 42 2.13 -13.76 -0.70
C ARG A 42 0.61 -13.68 -0.48
N LEU A 43 0.01 -12.61 -0.98
CA LEU A 43 -1.41 -12.31 -0.86
C LEU A 43 -2.16 -12.69 -2.12
N THR A 44 -3.46 -12.84 -2.00
CA THR A 44 -4.35 -12.79 -3.17
C THR A 44 -4.52 -11.34 -3.66
N LYS A 45 -4.99 -11.16 -4.90
CA LYS A 45 -5.27 -9.84 -5.45
C LYS A 45 -6.23 -9.04 -4.56
N GLU A 46 -7.28 -9.70 -4.08
CA GLU A 46 -8.31 -9.08 -3.24
C GLU A 46 -7.76 -8.66 -1.88
N GLU A 47 -6.95 -9.50 -1.24
CA GLU A 47 -6.28 -9.15 0.01
C GLU A 47 -5.32 -7.97 -0.18
N ALA A 48 -4.53 -7.98 -1.25
CA ALA A 48 -3.61 -6.89 -1.56
C ALA A 48 -4.36 -5.56 -1.76
N GLU A 49 -5.49 -5.57 -2.48
CA GLU A 49 -6.32 -4.37 -2.65
C GLU A 49 -6.96 -3.93 -1.33
N ARG A 50 -7.47 -4.84 -0.49
CA ARG A 50 -8.00 -4.50 0.85
C ARG A 50 -6.94 -3.87 1.74
N ILE A 51 -5.73 -4.43 1.74
CA ILE A 51 -4.59 -3.92 2.53
C ILE A 51 -4.16 -2.55 2.02
N LYS A 52 -4.03 -2.36 0.70
CA LYS A 52 -3.72 -1.06 0.09
C LYS A 52 -4.73 0.00 0.52
N GLN A 53 -6.02 -0.33 0.49
CA GLN A 53 -7.08 0.58 0.95
C GLN A 53 -6.94 0.91 2.43
N SER A 54 -6.70 -0.09 3.29
CA SER A 54 -6.49 0.13 4.72
C SER A 54 -5.28 1.01 5.01
N LEU A 55 -4.15 0.75 4.35
CA LEU A 55 -2.91 1.54 4.48
C LEU A 55 -3.07 2.96 3.95
N THR A 56 -3.93 3.15 2.95
CA THR A 56 -4.27 4.47 2.39
C THR A 56 -5.25 5.23 3.30
N LYS A 57 -6.18 4.53 3.95
CA LYS A 57 -7.19 5.11 4.84
C LYS A 57 -6.59 5.55 6.17
N SER A 58 -5.75 4.73 6.81
CA SER A 58 -5.06 5.09 8.07
C SER A 58 -4.13 6.30 7.98
N ARG A 59 -3.84 6.81 6.76
CA ARG A 59 -3.09 8.06 6.56
C ARG A 59 -3.99 9.30 6.57
N ARG A 60 -5.30 9.13 6.33
CA ARG A 60 -6.29 10.21 6.22
C ARG A 60 -7.02 10.53 7.53
N ASP A 61 -6.72 9.84 8.62
CA ASP A 61 -7.32 10.10 9.94
C ASP A 61 -6.53 11.15 10.77
N ASP A 62 -5.80 12.08 10.12
CA ASP A 62 -5.08 13.20 10.76
C ASP A 62 -5.36 14.54 10.04
N ASP A 63 -6.58 14.73 9.53
CA ASP A 63 -7.06 16.00 8.95
C ASP A 63 -8.51 16.23 9.43
N THR A 64 -8.66 16.69 10.67
CA THR A 64 -9.88 17.28 11.25
C THR A 64 -9.46 18.39 12.19
#